data_AF-A0AA44NHV7-F1
#
_entry.id   AF-A0AA44NHV7-F1
#
_cell.length_a   1.000
_cell.length_b   1.000
_cell.length_c   1.000
_cell.angle_alpha   90.00
_cell.angle_beta   90.00
_cell.angle_gamma   90.00
#
_symmetry.space_group_name_H-M   'P 1'
#
loop_
_entity.id
_entity.type
_entity.pdbx_description
1 polymer ?
#
loop_
_entity_poly.entity_id
_entity_poly.type
_entity_poly.pdbx_seq_one_letter_code
_entity_poly.pdbx_strand_id
1 'polypeptide(L)'
;MRFLWRPLPYSRLRECDFLNCIDENDSSSWIAALKIFICIVIKSDLDENGEYCAMITYPQVQKMTGMSRQLICCGFDKLKFYKMISSEGVRKKKYSLLTCEKGSTRQKPLTKRFDGLSTGRWCKFPLKGLIDDDGVIPSFLAMSNRNINDLHALRLFIYLLSVRRHGDVFIVVKAETLMKKLRLKRVQLTLALAHMSALGLIVKERYREGDFLSLNKTPAYAFLLCGWDALEWNHNRIKESNWRNDYLESFDNWV
;
A
#
# COMPACT_ATOMS: atom_id res chain seq x y z
N MET A 1 -21.24 -1.24 -11.76
CA MET A 1 -20.88 -1.50 -10.36
C MET A 1 -19.47 -0.96 -10.14
N ARG A 2 -19.25 0.10 -9.35
CA ARG A 2 -17.88 0.55 -9.04
C ARG A 2 -17.27 -0.47 -8.08
N PHE A 3 -16.16 -1.11 -8.47
CA PHE A 3 -15.44 -2.02 -7.58
C PHE A 3 -15.03 -1.29 -6.29
N LEU A 4 -15.21 -1.92 -5.13
CA LEU A 4 -14.82 -1.35 -3.84
C LEU A 4 -13.30 -1.40 -3.60
N TRP A 5 -12.58 -2.15 -4.45
CA TRP A 5 -11.13 -2.37 -4.37
C TRP A 5 -10.49 -2.49 -5.75
N ARG A 6 -9.16 -2.37 -5.81
CA ARG A 6 -8.30 -2.69 -6.97
C ARG A 6 -7.17 -3.64 -6.59
N PRO A 7 -6.64 -4.45 -7.52
CA PRO A 7 -5.50 -5.31 -7.21
C PRO A 7 -4.19 -4.50 -7.20
N LEU A 8 -3.47 -4.55 -6.09
CA LEU A 8 -2.16 -3.95 -5.93
C LEU A 8 -1.07 -5.02 -6.05
N PRO A 9 -0.15 -4.93 -7.03
CA PRO A 9 0.96 -5.87 -7.13
C PRO A 9 1.96 -5.60 -6.01
N TYR A 10 2.09 -6.54 -5.08
CA TYR A 10 2.99 -6.36 -3.93
C TYR A 10 4.34 -7.03 -4.10
N SER A 11 4.53 -7.92 -5.07
CA SER A 11 5.79 -8.67 -5.23
C SER A 11 7.01 -7.74 -5.34
N ARG A 12 6.90 -6.63 -6.07
CA ARG A 12 7.95 -5.60 -6.15
C ARG A 12 8.23 -4.94 -4.80
N LEU A 13 7.17 -4.66 -4.05
CA LEU A 13 7.21 -3.98 -2.76
C LEU A 13 7.82 -4.86 -1.67
N ARG A 14 7.46 -6.14 -1.65
CA ARG A 14 7.79 -7.12 -0.59
C ARG A 14 8.93 -8.07 -0.95
N GLU A 15 8.89 -8.70 -2.12
CA GLU A 15 9.88 -9.73 -2.52
C GLU A 15 11.18 -9.06 -3.04
N CYS A 16 11.04 -7.94 -3.74
CA CYS A 16 12.16 -7.22 -4.35
C CYS A 16 12.64 -6.03 -3.48
N ASP A 17 12.14 -5.89 -2.25
CA ASP A 17 12.51 -4.87 -1.25
C ASP A 17 12.52 -3.42 -1.79
N PHE A 18 11.62 -3.09 -2.73
CA PHE A 18 11.59 -1.77 -3.37
C PHE A 18 11.50 -0.62 -2.36
N LEU A 19 10.72 -0.78 -1.28
CA LEU A 19 10.56 0.25 -0.25
C LEU A 19 11.87 0.58 0.49
N ASN A 20 12.90 -0.25 0.36
CA ASN A 20 14.24 -0.05 0.92
C ASN A 20 15.25 0.54 -0.10
N CYS A 21 14.81 0.81 -1.33
CA CYS A 21 15.57 1.56 -2.34
C CYS A 21 15.24 3.06 -2.34
N ILE A 22 14.29 3.47 -1.50
CA ILE A 22 13.86 4.85 -1.35
C ILE A 22 14.94 5.64 -0.60
N ASP A 23 15.38 6.73 -1.21
CA ASP A 23 16.34 7.68 -0.64
C ASP A 23 15.60 8.82 0.06
N GLU A 24 15.91 9.02 1.33
CA GLU A 24 15.28 10.05 2.17
C GLU A 24 15.73 11.47 1.79
N ASN A 25 16.90 11.63 1.15
CA ASN A 25 17.40 12.94 0.71
C ASN A 25 16.56 13.53 -0.44
N ASP A 26 15.91 12.68 -1.23
CA ASP A 26 15.01 13.06 -2.31
C ASP A 26 13.54 12.71 -1.96
N SER A 27 13.15 13.10 -0.74
CA SER A 27 11.84 12.76 -0.17
C SER A 27 10.68 13.20 -1.05
N SER A 28 10.77 14.39 -1.64
CA SER A 28 9.67 14.99 -2.42
C SER A 28 9.35 14.18 -3.67
N SER A 29 10.38 13.80 -4.43
CA SER A 29 10.20 13.00 -5.65
C SER A 29 9.75 11.58 -5.31
N TRP A 30 10.17 11.02 -4.18
CA TRP A 30 9.71 9.71 -3.72
C TRP A 30 8.27 9.71 -3.20
N ILE A 31 7.85 10.74 -2.47
CA ILE A 31 6.44 10.95 -2.11
C ILE A 31 5.59 11.00 -3.37
N ALA A 32 6.03 11.77 -4.38
CA ALA A 32 5.34 11.84 -5.65
C ALA A 32 5.26 10.48 -6.37
N ALA A 33 6.36 9.72 -6.40
CA ALA A 33 6.38 8.38 -6.98
C ALA A 33 5.37 7.45 -6.30
N LEU A 34 5.32 7.42 -4.96
CA LEU A 34 4.38 6.56 -4.23
C LEU A 34 2.92 6.97 -4.44
N LYS A 35 2.62 8.28 -4.43
CA LYS A 35 1.28 8.79 -4.73
C LYS A 35 0.84 8.44 -6.15
N ILE A 36 1.70 8.61 -7.15
CA ILE A 36 1.42 8.25 -8.54
C ILE A 36 1.18 6.75 -8.69
N PHE A 37 2.01 5.91 -8.05
CA PHE A 37 1.82 4.47 -8.07
C PHE A 37 0.43 4.09 -7.55
N ILE A 38 0.00 4.67 -6.43
CA ILE A 38 -1.35 4.48 -5.88
C ILE A 38 -2.43 4.97 -6.87
N CYS A 39 -2.27 6.14 -7.50
CA CYS A 39 -3.20 6.62 -8.51
C CYS A 39 -3.32 5.67 -9.71
N ILE A 40 -2.21 5.08 -10.17
CA ILE A 40 -2.21 4.09 -11.25
C ILE A 40 -2.96 2.84 -10.80
N VAL A 41 -2.72 2.33 -9.59
CA VAL A 41 -3.46 1.17 -9.03
C VAL A 41 -4.96 1.45 -8.93
N ILE A 42 -5.35 2.66 -8.50
CA ILE A 42 -6.77 3.05 -8.39
C ILE A 42 -7.44 3.08 -9.77
N LYS A 43 -6.74 3.63 -10.77
CA LYS A 43 -7.26 3.83 -12.13
C LYS A 43 -6.99 2.65 -13.06
N SER A 44 -6.30 1.61 -12.61
CA SER A 44 -5.96 0.49 -13.48
C SER A 44 -7.17 -0.39 -13.74
N ASP A 45 -7.25 -0.88 -14.97
CA ASP A 45 -8.18 -1.92 -15.38
C ASP A 45 -7.49 -2.91 -16.30
N LEU A 46 -8.13 -4.07 -16.52
CA LEU A 46 -7.65 -5.06 -17.47
C LEU A 46 -7.78 -4.50 -18.89
N ASP A 47 -6.70 -4.60 -19.66
CA ASP A 47 -6.72 -4.35 -21.09
C ASP A 47 -7.09 -5.61 -21.89
N GLU A 48 -7.03 -5.48 -23.22
CA GLU A 48 -7.28 -6.56 -24.18
C GLU A 48 -6.34 -7.76 -24.00
N ASN A 49 -5.15 -7.55 -23.42
CA ASN A 49 -4.17 -8.59 -23.15
C ASN A 49 -4.33 -9.20 -21.73
N GLY A 50 -5.32 -8.75 -20.96
CA GLY A 50 -5.50 -9.17 -19.58
C GLY A 50 -4.48 -8.56 -18.61
N GLU A 51 -3.86 -7.44 -18.97
CA GLU A 51 -2.86 -6.72 -18.18
C GLU A 51 -3.47 -5.50 -17.48
N TYR A 52 -3.11 -5.28 -16.22
CA TYR A 52 -3.54 -4.10 -15.48
C TYR A 52 -2.79 -2.85 -15.95
N CYS A 53 -3.54 -1.94 -16.56
CA CYS A 53 -3.02 -0.68 -17.06
C CYS A 53 -3.93 0.49 -16.71
N ALA A 54 -3.35 1.69 -16.59
CA ALA A 54 -4.10 2.93 -16.38
C ALA A 54 -3.80 3.93 -17.48
N MET A 55 -4.86 4.49 -18.06
CA MET A 55 -4.78 5.70 -18.88
C MET A 55 -5.04 6.89 -17.97
N ILE A 56 -3.98 7.48 -17.42
CA ILE A 56 -4.07 8.63 -16.51
C ILE A 56 -3.30 9.83 -17.07
N THR A 57 -3.96 10.98 -17.08
CA THR A 57 -3.37 12.24 -17.55
C THR A 57 -2.76 13.03 -16.39
N TYR A 58 -1.84 13.96 -16.69
CA TYR A 58 -1.23 14.82 -15.66
C TYR A 58 -2.29 15.63 -14.88
N PRO A 59 -3.31 16.25 -15.51
CA PRO A 59 -4.38 16.91 -14.78
C PRO A 59 -5.15 15.99 -13.83
N GLN A 60 -5.37 14.72 -14.20
CA GLN A 60 -6.01 13.75 -13.32
C GLN A 60 -5.14 13.42 -12.11
N VAL A 61 -3.83 13.17 -12.31
CA VAL A 61 -2.89 12.97 -11.18
C VAL A 61 -2.88 14.20 -10.29
N GLN A 62 -2.77 15.40 -10.86
CA GLN A 62 -2.76 16.66 -10.12
C GLN A 62 -4.05 16.83 -9.30
N LYS A 63 -5.23 16.56 -9.88
CA LYS A 63 -6.51 16.57 -9.16
C LYS A 63 -6.51 15.58 -7.99
N MET A 64 -6.07 14.34 -8.22
CA MET A 64 -6.11 13.29 -7.20
C MET A 64 -5.13 13.51 -6.04
N THR A 65 -4.01 14.20 -6.29
CA THR A 65 -2.85 14.21 -5.38
C THR A 65 -2.46 15.58 -4.85
N GLY A 66 -2.94 16.66 -5.48
CA GLY A 66 -2.55 18.04 -5.18
C GLY A 66 -1.13 18.42 -5.64
N MET A 67 -0.45 17.56 -6.42
CA MET A 67 0.96 17.77 -6.78
C MET A 67 1.14 18.66 -8.01
N SER A 68 2.26 19.39 -8.06
CA SER A 68 2.66 20.15 -9.24
C SER A 68 3.06 19.23 -10.40
N ARG A 69 2.97 19.74 -11.63
CA ARG A 69 3.39 18.99 -12.84
C ARG A 69 4.85 18.54 -12.79
N GLN A 70 5.73 19.34 -12.19
CA GLN A 70 7.15 19.02 -12.04
C GLN A 70 7.33 17.80 -11.12
N LEU A 71 6.68 17.78 -9.95
CA LEU A 71 6.72 16.63 -9.04
C LEU A 71 6.13 15.37 -9.69
N ILE A 72 5.04 15.53 -10.45
CA ILE A 72 4.44 14.44 -11.20
C ILE A 72 5.45 13.84 -12.19
N CYS A 73 6.19 14.67 -12.92
CA CYS A 73 7.23 14.22 -13.84
C CYS A 73 8.32 13.42 -13.11
N CYS A 74 8.91 14.01 -12.05
CA CYS A 74 9.94 13.35 -11.25
C CYS A 74 9.47 12.01 -10.67
N GLY A 75 8.23 11.94 -10.19
CA GLY A 75 7.64 10.71 -9.67
C GLY A 75 7.46 9.63 -10.74
N PHE A 76 6.99 9.99 -11.94
CA PHE A 76 6.92 9.04 -13.07
C PHE A 76 8.30 8.53 -13.48
N ASP A 77 9.30 9.41 -13.54
CA ASP A 77 10.67 9.03 -13.93
C ASP A 77 11.27 8.05 -12.93
N LYS A 78 11.06 8.27 -11.61
CA LYS A 78 11.43 7.29 -10.58
C LYS A 78 10.73 5.96 -10.77
N LEU A 79 9.41 5.94 -10.94
CA LEU A 79 8.68 4.68 -11.09
C LEU A 79 9.13 3.86 -12.31
N LYS A 80 9.48 4.53 -13.41
CA LYS A 80 10.05 3.89 -14.60
C LYS A 80 11.46 3.39 -14.36
N PHE A 81 12.33 4.22 -13.78
CA PHE A 81 13.71 3.85 -13.47
C PHE A 81 13.78 2.60 -12.58
N TYR A 82 12.93 2.54 -11.56
CA TYR A 82 12.82 1.38 -10.68
C TYR A 82 11.89 0.28 -11.21
N LYS A 83 11.45 0.34 -12.47
CA LYS A 83 10.60 -0.69 -13.11
C LYS A 83 9.39 -1.09 -12.26
N MET A 84 8.72 -0.10 -11.68
CA MET A 84 7.41 -0.28 -11.03
C MET A 84 6.28 -0.17 -12.05
N ILE A 85 6.51 0.61 -13.10
CA ILE A 85 5.59 0.81 -14.22
C ILE A 85 6.35 0.78 -15.55
N SER A 86 5.65 0.42 -16.62
CA SER A 86 6.06 0.75 -17.99
C SER A 86 5.10 1.78 -18.57
N SER A 87 5.53 2.52 -19.60
CA SER A 87 4.65 3.44 -20.31
C SER A 87 4.72 3.19 -21.80
N GLU A 88 3.55 3.12 -22.44
CA GLU A 88 3.40 2.98 -23.89
C GLU A 88 2.60 4.17 -24.46
N GLY A 89 2.82 4.47 -25.74
CA GLY A 89 2.10 5.53 -26.45
C GLY A 89 2.74 6.92 -26.30
N VAL A 90 2.73 7.67 -27.40
CA VAL A 90 3.33 9.01 -27.49
C VAL A 90 2.37 10.09 -26.99
N ARG A 91 1.11 10.08 -27.48
CA ARG A 91 0.09 11.09 -27.18
C ARG A 91 -0.85 10.70 -26.04
N LYS A 92 -1.26 9.43 -25.99
CA LYS A 92 -2.05 8.85 -24.89
C LYS A 92 -1.18 7.84 -24.16
N LYS A 93 -0.52 8.28 -23.08
CA LYS A 93 0.35 7.40 -22.29
C LYS A 93 -0.51 6.38 -21.54
N LYS A 94 -0.33 5.11 -21.87
CA LYS A 94 -0.83 3.96 -21.13
C LYS A 94 0.26 3.52 -20.15
N TYR A 95 -0.08 3.43 -18.87
CA TYR A 95 0.87 3.00 -17.84
C TYR A 95 0.51 1.60 -17.37
N SER A 96 1.37 0.61 -17.61
CA SER A 96 1.16 -0.75 -17.15
C SER A 96 1.89 -0.98 -15.83
N LEU A 97 1.23 -1.67 -14.90
CA LEU A 97 1.82 -2.06 -13.63
C LEU A 97 2.79 -3.23 -13.85
N LEU A 98 3.95 -3.21 -13.17
CA LEU A 98 4.94 -4.28 -13.26
C LEU A 98 4.99 -5.09 -11.96
N THR A 99 5.24 -6.39 -12.10
CA THR A 99 5.40 -7.36 -11.00
C THR A 99 6.73 -8.10 -11.13
N CYS A 100 7.24 -8.68 -10.04
CA CYS A 100 8.44 -9.52 -10.06
C CYS A 100 8.09 -10.96 -10.46
N GLU A 101 8.97 -11.60 -11.25
CA GLU A 101 8.91 -13.03 -11.54
C GLU A 101 9.51 -13.89 -10.41
N LYS A 102 9.25 -15.20 -10.43
CA LYS A 102 9.91 -16.14 -9.49
C LYS A 102 11.43 -16.09 -9.72
N GLY A 103 12.21 -16.09 -8.65
CA GLY A 103 13.67 -15.96 -8.72
C GLY A 103 14.18 -14.53 -8.94
N SER A 104 13.29 -13.54 -9.04
CA SER A 104 13.67 -12.13 -9.08
C SER A 104 14.32 -11.72 -7.75
N THR A 105 15.50 -11.09 -7.82
CA THR A 105 16.19 -10.54 -6.64
C THR A 105 16.15 -9.02 -6.66
N ARG A 106 16.54 -8.40 -5.53
CA ARG A 106 16.72 -6.94 -5.46
C ARG A 106 17.72 -6.42 -6.51
N GLN A 107 18.79 -7.17 -6.76
CA GLN A 107 19.88 -6.77 -7.65
C GLN A 107 19.57 -7.02 -9.13
N LYS A 108 18.81 -8.07 -9.43
CA LYS A 108 18.40 -8.42 -10.80
C LYS A 108 16.89 -8.62 -10.86
N PRO A 109 16.12 -7.53 -10.92
CA PRO A 109 14.68 -7.64 -10.97
C PRO A 109 14.22 -8.14 -12.35
N LEU A 110 13.69 -9.37 -12.37
CA LEU A 110 12.97 -9.90 -13.52
C LEU A 110 11.54 -9.38 -13.45
N THR A 111 11.19 -8.49 -14.37
CA THR A 111 9.91 -7.78 -14.36
C THR A 111 9.04 -8.23 -15.51
N LYS A 112 7.80 -8.59 -15.20
CA LYS A 112 6.74 -8.78 -16.20
C LYS A 112 5.57 -7.84 -15.92
N ARG A 113 4.68 -7.71 -16.89
CA ARG A 113 3.43 -6.95 -16.71
C ARG A 113 2.52 -7.66 -15.73
N PHE A 114 1.81 -6.89 -14.93
CA PHE A 114 0.89 -7.41 -13.93
C PHE A 114 -0.42 -7.79 -14.61
N ASP A 115 -0.67 -9.09 -14.69
CA ASP A 115 -1.80 -9.69 -15.39
C ASP A 115 -2.89 -10.18 -14.41
N GLY A 116 -4.10 -10.40 -14.92
CA GLY A 116 -5.21 -11.00 -14.16
C GLY A 116 -4.93 -12.41 -13.64
N LEU A 117 -3.95 -13.09 -14.24
CA LEU A 117 -3.53 -14.46 -13.91
C LEU A 117 -2.42 -14.52 -12.86
N SER A 118 -2.00 -13.38 -12.29
CA SER A 118 -0.90 -13.31 -11.33
C SER A 118 -1.29 -13.96 -9.99
N THR A 119 -1.23 -15.29 -9.92
CA THR A 119 -1.61 -16.09 -8.74
C THR A 119 -0.75 -15.71 -7.53
N GLY A 120 -1.38 -15.11 -6.52
CA GLY A 120 -0.78 -14.92 -5.19
C GLY A 120 0.30 -13.84 -5.05
N ARG A 121 0.37 -12.86 -5.97
CA ARG A 121 1.38 -11.76 -5.93
C ARG A 121 0.79 -10.36 -5.86
N TRP A 122 -0.43 -10.27 -5.36
CA TRP A 122 -1.16 -9.03 -5.22
C TRP A 122 -2.02 -9.05 -3.96
N CYS A 123 -2.39 -7.87 -3.49
CA CYS A 123 -3.34 -7.70 -2.41
C CYS A 123 -4.45 -6.73 -2.82
N LYS A 124 -5.58 -6.79 -2.12
CA LYS A 124 -6.69 -5.88 -2.35
C LYS A 124 -6.32 -4.47 -1.84
N PHE A 125 -6.51 -3.47 -2.69
CA PHE A 125 -6.35 -2.06 -2.38
C PHE A 125 -7.74 -1.42 -2.21
N PRO A 126 -8.11 -0.93 -1.03
CA PRO A 126 -9.43 -0.33 -0.79
C PRO A 126 -9.59 1.00 -1.54
N LEU A 127 -10.76 1.22 -2.14
CA LEU A 127 -11.11 2.49 -2.79
C LEU A 127 -12.04 3.34 -1.93
N LYS A 128 -13.07 2.71 -1.35
CA LYS A 128 -14.05 3.40 -0.49
C LYS A 128 -13.35 3.91 0.76
N GLY A 129 -13.67 5.13 1.22
CA GLY A 129 -13.02 5.76 2.37
C GLY A 129 -11.67 6.42 2.06
N LEU A 130 -10.93 5.93 1.06
CA LEU A 130 -9.67 6.55 0.63
C LEU A 130 -9.89 7.66 -0.42
N ILE A 131 -10.86 7.46 -1.31
CA ILE A 131 -11.22 8.40 -2.38
C ILE A 131 -12.57 9.03 -2.04
N ASP A 132 -12.66 10.35 -2.15
CA ASP A 132 -13.90 11.10 -1.98
C ASP A 132 -14.78 11.09 -3.25
N ASP A 133 -15.95 11.72 -3.16
CA ASP A 133 -16.90 11.80 -4.27
C ASP A 133 -16.38 12.62 -5.46
N ASP A 134 -15.46 13.56 -5.21
CA ASP A 134 -14.77 14.34 -6.24
C ASP A 134 -13.67 13.55 -6.96
N GLY A 135 -13.39 12.33 -6.51
CA GLY A 135 -12.36 11.46 -7.04
C GLY A 135 -10.95 11.88 -6.61
N VAL A 136 -10.83 12.61 -5.52
CA VAL A 136 -9.59 13.05 -4.89
C VAL A 136 -9.24 12.13 -3.72
N ILE A 137 -7.97 12.13 -3.31
CA ILE A 137 -7.51 11.40 -2.13
C ILE A 137 -7.21 12.45 -1.05
N PRO A 138 -8.13 12.70 -0.08
CA PRO A 138 -7.99 13.80 0.89
C PRO A 138 -6.69 13.73 1.69
N SER A 139 -6.27 12.52 2.08
CA SER A 139 -5.01 12.28 2.79
C SER A 139 -3.79 12.70 1.96
N PHE A 140 -3.85 12.64 0.63
CA PHE A 140 -2.78 13.14 -0.22
C PHE A 140 -2.77 14.65 -0.31
N LEU A 141 -3.94 15.30 -0.36
CA LEU A 141 -4.01 16.77 -0.34
C LEU A 141 -3.46 17.36 0.96
N ALA A 142 -3.67 16.65 2.09
CA ALA A 142 -3.18 17.08 3.40
C ALA A 142 -1.65 16.92 3.59
N MET A 143 -0.98 16.13 2.76
CA MET A 143 0.49 15.95 2.80
C MET A 143 1.21 17.15 2.15
N SER A 144 2.30 17.60 2.77
CA SER A 144 3.09 18.74 2.25
C SER A 144 3.97 18.38 1.06
N ASN A 145 4.12 17.08 0.75
CA ASN A 145 4.98 16.54 -0.30
C ASN A 145 6.47 16.81 -0.10
N ARG A 146 6.87 17.30 1.07
CA ARG A 146 8.27 17.58 1.45
C ARG A 146 8.65 16.97 2.78
N ASN A 147 7.66 16.70 3.65
CA ASN A 147 7.88 16.18 4.98
C ASN A 147 8.32 14.70 4.91
N ILE A 148 9.40 14.37 5.61
CA ILE A 148 9.87 12.99 5.72
C ILE A 148 8.82 12.05 6.33
N ASN A 149 7.95 12.56 7.20
CA ASN A 149 6.84 11.80 7.77
C ASN A 149 5.78 11.43 6.72
N ASP A 150 5.58 12.25 5.67
CA ASP A 150 4.71 11.89 4.54
C ASP A 150 5.29 10.66 3.82
N LEU A 151 6.60 10.67 3.58
CA LEU A 151 7.29 9.56 2.94
C LEU A 151 7.19 8.29 3.78
N HIS A 152 7.49 8.37 5.08
CA HIS A 152 7.39 7.23 5.98
C HIS A 152 5.96 6.69 6.10
N ALA A 153 4.96 7.58 6.18
CA ALA A 153 3.54 7.21 6.22
C ALA A 153 3.12 6.45 4.95
N LEU A 154 3.51 6.93 3.76
CA LEU A 154 3.22 6.23 2.49
C LEU A 154 3.93 4.88 2.40
N ARG A 155 5.20 4.79 2.82
CA ARG A 155 5.96 3.53 2.88
C ARG A 155 5.29 2.51 3.79
N LEU A 156 4.88 2.94 4.98
CA LEU A 156 4.14 2.10 5.93
C LEU A 156 2.79 1.67 5.39
N PHE A 157 2.00 2.59 4.82
CA PHE A 157 0.68 2.30 4.28
C PHE A 157 0.74 1.20 3.21
N ILE A 158 1.63 1.37 2.23
CA ILE A 158 1.81 0.40 1.15
C ILE A 158 2.34 -0.94 1.69
N TYR A 159 3.26 -0.91 2.65
CA TYR A 159 3.77 -2.12 3.28
C TYR A 159 2.68 -2.88 4.05
N LEU A 160 1.88 -2.19 4.86
CA LEU A 160 0.78 -2.79 5.62
C LEU A 160 -0.20 -3.48 4.67
N LEU A 161 -0.60 -2.83 3.58
CA LEU A 161 -1.43 -3.43 2.53
C LEU A 161 -0.81 -4.73 1.99
N SER A 162 0.52 -4.79 1.79
CA SER A 162 1.21 -5.95 1.24
C SER A 162 1.35 -7.16 2.17
N VAL A 163 1.22 -6.96 3.49
CA VAL A 163 1.41 -8.03 4.49
C VAL A 163 0.11 -8.53 5.09
N ARG A 164 -1.01 -7.87 4.81
CA ARG A 164 -2.34 -8.31 5.24
C ARG A 164 -2.64 -9.70 4.70
N ARG A 165 -3.08 -10.61 5.56
CA ARG A 165 -3.49 -11.95 5.15
C ARG A 165 -4.93 -11.94 4.63
N HIS A 166 -5.26 -12.96 3.86
CA HIS A 166 -6.62 -13.15 3.38
C HIS A 166 -7.55 -13.51 4.55
N GLY A 167 -8.62 -12.74 4.74
CA GLY A 167 -9.64 -12.99 5.76
C GLY A 167 -9.48 -12.20 7.06
N ASP A 168 -8.33 -11.55 7.27
CA ASP A 168 -8.06 -10.80 8.50
C ASP A 168 -8.64 -9.38 8.44
N VAL A 169 -9.54 -9.04 9.36
CA VAL A 169 -10.07 -7.66 9.47
C VAL A 169 -8.95 -6.67 9.81
N PHE A 170 -8.05 -7.08 10.71
CA PHE A 170 -6.97 -6.25 11.22
C PHE A 170 -5.61 -6.73 10.74
N ILE A 171 -4.67 -5.81 10.58
CA ILE A 171 -3.27 -6.15 10.35
C ILE A 171 -2.55 -6.17 11.68
N VAL A 172 -2.13 -7.37 12.11
CA VAL A 172 -1.31 -7.54 13.31
C VAL A 172 0.16 -7.66 12.91
N VAL A 173 0.99 -6.74 13.39
CA VAL A 173 2.42 -6.73 13.07
C VAL A 173 3.26 -6.22 14.24
N LYS A 174 4.40 -6.87 14.50
CA LYS A 174 5.37 -6.43 15.52
C LYS A 174 6.06 -5.15 15.09
N ALA A 175 6.27 -4.24 16.03
CA ALA A 175 7.02 -3.01 15.77
C ALA A 175 8.43 -3.28 15.18
N GLU A 176 9.12 -4.30 15.70
CA GLU A 176 10.43 -4.72 15.23
C GLU A 176 10.41 -5.19 13.77
N THR A 177 9.35 -5.87 13.35
CA THR A 177 9.18 -6.28 11.96
C THR A 177 9.06 -5.06 11.05
N LEU A 178 8.25 -4.06 11.44
CA LEU A 178 8.13 -2.81 10.68
C LEU A 178 9.45 -2.06 10.60
N MET A 179 10.13 -1.90 11.74
CA MET A 179 11.45 -1.24 11.81
C MET A 179 12.47 -1.93 10.92
N LYS A 180 12.56 -3.26 10.98
CA LYS A 180 13.49 -4.05 10.17
C LYS A 180 13.16 -3.97 8.69
N LYS A 181 11.89 -4.12 8.32
CA LYS A 181 11.46 -4.19 6.92
C LYS A 181 11.49 -2.86 6.19
N LEU A 182 11.28 -1.74 6.90
CA LEU A 182 11.31 -0.40 6.34
C LEU A 182 12.56 0.40 6.73
N ARG A 183 13.48 -0.21 7.49
CA ARG A 183 14.72 0.43 8.00
C ARG A 183 14.43 1.74 8.76
N LEU A 184 13.36 1.75 9.55
CA LEU A 184 12.95 2.90 10.34
C LEU A 184 13.46 2.78 11.78
N LYS A 185 13.93 3.90 12.35
CA LYS A 185 14.17 4.02 13.79
C LYS A 185 12.83 4.03 14.54
N ARG A 186 12.85 3.68 15.82
CA ARG A 186 11.64 3.64 16.68
C ARG A 186 10.89 4.98 16.65
N VAL A 187 11.61 6.10 16.80
CA VAL A 187 11.01 7.44 16.77
C VAL A 187 10.34 7.74 15.42
N GLN A 188 11.00 7.41 14.31
CA GLN A 188 10.42 7.58 12.96
C GLN A 188 9.16 6.73 12.78
N LEU A 189 9.17 5.47 13.24
CA LEU A 189 7.99 4.61 13.21
C LEU A 189 6.82 5.21 14.01
N THR A 190 7.07 5.68 15.23
CA THR A 190 6.03 6.29 16.08
C THR A 190 5.44 7.54 15.42
N LEU A 191 6.29 8.43 14.91
CA LEU A 191 5.85 9.65 14.23
C LEU A 191 5.05 9.34 12.97
N ALA A 192 5.52 8.38 12.17
CA ALA A 192 4.83 7.99 10.94
C ALA A 192 3.47 7.33 11.22
N LEU A 193 3.36 6.50 12.27
CA LEU A 193 2.07 5.93 12.68
C LEU A 193 1.10 7.01 13.20
N ALA A 194 1.57 7.95 14.00
CA ALA A 194 0.76 9.09 14.45
C ALA A 194 0.29 9.93 13.24
N HIS A 195 1.18 10.18 12.28
CA HIS A 195 0.87 10.92 11.06
C HIS A 195 -0.16 10.18 10.18
N MET A 196 0.00 8.86 10.00
CA MET A 196 -0.99 8.03 9.29
C MET A 196 -2.37 8.07 9.95
N SER A 197 -2.42 8.05 11.30
CA SER A 197 -3.67 8.16 12.04
C SER A 197 -4.31 9.54 11.85
N ALA A 198 -3.52 10.62 11.90
CA ALA A 198 -4.00 11.97 11.67
C ALA A 198 -4.54 12.18 10.25
N LEU A 199 -3.94 11.51 9.26
CA LEU A 199 -4.38 11.51 7.86
C LEU A 199 -5.58 10.58 7.60
N GLY A 200 -6.07 9.85 8.60
CA GLY A 200 -7.16 8.89 8.45
C GLY A 200 -6.81 7.65 7.62
N LEU A 201 -5.52 7.35 7.43
CA LEU A 201 -5.06 6.17 6.68
C LEU A 201 -5.15 4.89 7.50
N ILE A 202 -5.08 5.00 8.83
CA ILE A 202 -5.21 3.90 9.78
C ILE A 202 -6.04 4.31 10.98
N VAL A 203 -6.72 3.34 11.57
CA VAL A 203 -7.27 3.40 12.92
C VAL A 203 -6.50 2.41 13.76
N LYS A 204 -5.87 2.90 14.84
CA LYS A 204 -5.14 2.07 15.78
C LYS A 204 -6.12 1.44 16.76
N GLU A 205 -6.15 0.11 16.79
CA GLU A 205 -6.93 -0.62 17.80
C GLU A 205 -6.10 -0.85 19.07
N ARG A 206 -6.76 -0.71 20.23
CA ARG A 206 -6.18 -1.07 21.53
C ARG A 206 -6.57 -2.50 21.87
N TYR A 207 -5.60 -3.41 21.89
CA TYR A 207 -5.82 -4.74 22.48
C TYR A 207 -5.69 -4.69 24.00
N ARG A 208 -6.36 -5.63 24.68
CA ARG A 208 -6.13 -5.90 26.11
C ARG A 208 -4.92 -6.83 26.24
N GLU A 209 -4.13 -6.65 27.30
CA GLU A 209 -2.87 -7.36 27.58
C GLU A 209 -2.96 -8.91 27.68
N GLY A 210 -4.12 -9.53 27.42
CA GLY A 210 -4.31 -10.99 27.36
C GLY A 210 -4.59 -11.57 25.98
N ASP A 211 -4.79 -10.74 24.94
CA ASP A 211 -5.19 -11.24 23.60
C ASP A 211 -4.05 -11.92 22.81
N PHE A 212 -2.80 -11.84 23.30
CA PHE A 212 -1.61 -12.36 22.61
C PHE A 212 -0.66 -13.11 23.52
N LEU A 213 -1.18 -14.01 24.37
CA LEU A 213 -0.35 -14.83 25.27
C LEU A 213 0.76 -15.63 24.55
N SER A 214 0.76 -15.72 23.21
CA SER A 214 1.83 -16.31 22.39
C SER A 214 2.79 -15.31 21.70
N LEU A 215 2.52 -14.00 21.64
CA LEU A 215 3.49 -13.01 21.15
C LEU A 215 4.35 -12.49 22.31
N ASN A 216 5.36 -13.28 22.69
CA ASN A 216 6.54 -12.89 23.48
C ASN A 216 6.69 -11.38 23.68
N LYS A 217 6.36 -10.85 24.88
CA LYS A 217 6.77 -9.57 25.54
C LYS A 217 7.02 -8.30 24.68
N THR A 218 6.69 -8.29 23.40
CA THR A 218 7.07 -7.25 22.43
C THR A 218 5.82 -6.58 21.89
N PRO A 219 5.82 -5.24 21.77
CA PRO A 219 4.64 -4.51 21.35
C PRO A 219 4.27 -4.88 19.91
N ALA A 220 3.14 -5.57 19.76
CA ALA A 220 2.44 -5.77 18.50
C ALA A 220 1.42 -4.64 18.30
N TYR A 221 1.25 -4.21 17.05
CA TYR A 221 0.21 -3.26 16.68
C TYR A 221 -0.88 -3.97 15.89
N ALA A 222 -2.15 -3.67 16.17
CA ALA A 222 -3.23 -3.83 15.18
C ALA A 222 -3.57 -2.51 14.53
N PHE A 223 -3.81 -2.61 13.24
CA PHE A 223 -4.34 -1.52 12.44
C PHE A 223 -5.56 -1.99 11.67
N LEU A 224 -6.62 -1.19 11.71
CA LEU A 224 -7.63 -1.17 10.67
C LEU A 224 -7.18 -0.16 9.62
N LEU A 225 -7.02 -0.60 8.37
CA LEU A 225 -6.67 0.28 7.27
C LEU A 225 -7.91 1.02 6.76
N CYS A 226 -7.73 2.26 6.31
CA CYS A 226 -8.80 3.05 5.69
C CYS A 226 -9.50 2.27 4.57
N GLY A 227 -10.84 2.25 4.59
CA GLY A 227 -11.66 1.66 3.55
C GLY A 227 -11.86 0.16 3.61
N TRP A 228 -11.26 -0.52 4.60
CA TRP A 228 -11.41 -1.96 4.77
C TRP A 228 -12.71 -2.38 5.45
N ASP A 229 -13.23 -1.55 6.33
CA ASP A 229 -14.57 -1.65 6.90
C ASP A 229 -15.65 -1.81 5.80
N ALA A 230 -15.47 -1.12 4.68
CA ALA A 230 -16.34 -1.19 3.53
C ALA A 230 -16.15 -2.43 2.65
N LEU A 231 -14.98 -3.08 2.70
CA LEU A 231 -14.70 -4.31 1.94
C LEU A 231 -15.20 -5.57 2.64
N GLU A 232 -15.34 -5.50 3.97
CA GLU A 232 -15.75 -6.62 4.82
C GLU A 232 -17.07 -6.36 5.53
N TRP A 233 -17.93 -5.48 4.97
CA TRP A 233 -19.24 -5.18 5.55
C TRP A 233 -20.19 -6.39 5.42
N ASN A 234 -19.97 -7.37 6.29
CA ASN A 234 -20.96 -8.28 6.78
C ASN A 234 -21.19 -7.89 8.24
N HIS A 235 -22.22 -7.08 8.48
CA HIS A 235 -22.58 -6.48 9.76
C HIS A 235 -22.75 -7.52 10.90
N ASN A 236 -22.79 -8.82 10.55
CA ASN A 236 -22.92 -9.94 11.47
C ASN A 236 -21.58 -10.52 11.97
N ARG A 237 -20.43 -10.29 11.30
CA ARG A 237 -19.14 -10.90 11.72
C ARG A 237 -18.48 -10.21 12.92
N ILE A 238 -18.74 -8.92 13.12
CA ILE A 238 -18.16 -8.16 14.24
C ILE A 238 -19.07 -8.24 15.48
N LYS A 239 -20.34 -8.65 15.32
CA LYS A 239 -21.28 -8.85 16.43
C LYS A 239 -21.07 -10.18 17.16
N GLU A 240 -20.38 -11.14 16.55
CA GLU A 240 -20.04 -12.40 17.21
C GLU A 240 -18.59 -12.38 17.67
N SER A 241 -18.45 -12.41 19.00
CA SER A 241 -17.24 -12.41 19.80
C SER A 241 -16.25 -13.57 19.55
N ASN A 242 -16.37 -14.31 18.44
CA ASN A 242 -15.66 -15.57 18.23
C ASN A 242 -14.52 -15.53 17.21
N TRP A 243 -14.33 -14.43 16.47
CA TRP A 243 -13.18 -14.29 15.55
C TRP A 243 -11.81 -14.45 16.24
N ARG A 244 -11.77 -14.18 17.56
CA ARG A 244 -10.58 -14.35 18.40
C ARG A 244 -10.13 -15.81 18.53
N ASN A 245 -11.07 -16.75 18.63
CA ASN A 245 -10.74 -18.16 18.85
C ASN A 245 -10.23 -18.82 17.57
N ASP A 246 -10.88 -18.55 16.43
CA ASP A 246 -10.46 -19.06 15.12
C ASP A 246 -9.06 -18.56 14.72
N TYR A 247 -8.70 -17.33 15.11
CA TYR A 247 -7.39 -16.75 14.80
C TYR A 247 -6.26 -17.35 15.66
N LEU A 248 -6.53 -17.67 16.94
CA LEU A 248 -5.55 -18.29 17.85
C LEU A 248 -5.28 -19.76 17.50
N GLU A 249 -6.32 -20.54 17.17
CA GLU A 249 -6.18 -21.96 16.77
C GLU A 249 -5.37 -22.14 15.47
N SER A 250 -5.41 -21.15 14.57
CA SER A 250 -4.61 -21.17 13.34
C SER A 250 -3.11 -20.92 13.57
N PHE A 251 -2.75 -20.31 14.70
CA PHE A 251 -1.37 -19.92 15.02
C PHE A 251 -0.56 -21.05 15.67
N ASP A 252 -1.21 -21.92 16.45
CA ASP A 252 -0.56 -23.05 17.15
C ASP A 252 -0.12 -24.18 16.20
N ASN A 253 -0.59 -24.18 14.95
CA ASN A 253 -0.26 -25.19 13.96
C ASN A 253 1.00 -24.89 13.11
N TRP A 254 1.72 -23.79 13.37
CA TRP A 254 2.81 -23.33 12.49
C TRP A 254 3.99 -22.69 13.23
N VAL A 255 4.64 -23.46 14.10
CA VAL A 255 6.08 -23.29 14.43
C VAL A 255 6.92 -23.90 13.31
#